data_AF-A0A0L6VQY4-F1
#
_entry.id   AF-A0A0L6VQY4-F1
#
_cell.length_a   1.000
_cell.length_b   1.000
_cell.length_c   1.000
_cell.angle_alpha   90.00
_cell.angle_beta   90.00
_cell.angle_gamma   90.00
#
_symmetry.space_group_name_H-M   'P 1'
#
loop_
_entity.id
_entity.type
_entity.pdbx_description
1 polymer ?
#
loop_
_entity_poly.entity_id
_entity_poly.type
_entity_poly.pdbx_seq_one_letter_code
_entity_poly.pdbx_strand_id
1 'polypeptide(L)'
;GVQENIWIKYLIEELYNNKLDPTEFNVENKGLIDKINNFGSNSKTKHLDIKTKWLRDLKLKNEITVKLVPSDNMIADALTKSSNSESLKRLKARCFLVSVIFSSNGGGC
;
A
#
# COMPACT_ATOMS: atom_id res chain seq x y z
N GLY A 1 7.72 2.52 -4.76
CA GLY A 1 6.32 2.56 -4.25
C GLY A 1 6.11 3.62 -3.21
N VAL A 2 6.74 3.50 -2.04
CA VAL A 2 6.51 4.41 -0.89
C VAL A 2 6.88 5.86 -1.23
N GLN A 3 8.02 6.07 -1.91
CA GLN A 3 8.48 7.40 -2.27
C GLN A 3 7.49 8.12 -3.20
N GLU A 4 7.04 7.44 -4.26
CA GLU A 4 6.08 7.97 -5.23
C GLU A 4 4.74 8.27 -4.56
N ASN A 5 4.29 7.41 -3.64
CA ASN A 5 3.07 7.66 -2.87
C ASN A 5 3.18 8.90 -1.98
N ILE A 6 4.32 9.16 -1.34
CA ILE A 6 4.54 10.39 -0.55
C ILE A 6 4.42 11.62 -1.44
N TRP A 7 5.04 11.61 -2.63
CA TRP A 7 4.94 12.72 -3.57
C TRP A 7 3.52 12.95 -4.07
N ILE A 8 2.79 11.88 -4.39
CA ILE A 8 1.39 11.97 -4.81
C ILE A 8 0.51 12.49 -3.67
N LYS A 9 0.71 11.99 -2.44
CA LYS A 9 0.01 12.47 -1.26
C LYS A 9 0.26 13.97 -1.05
N TYR A 10 1.52 14.39 -1.04
CA TYR A 10 1.90 15.79 -0.91
C TYR A 10 1.23 16.67 -1.97
N LEU A 11 1.26 16.24 -3.24
CA LEU A 11 0.60 16.96 -4.32
C LEU A 11 -0.91 17.11 -4.10
N ILE A 12 -1.60 16.05 -3.66
CA ILE A 12 -3.05 16.11 -3.40
C ILE A 12 -3.34 17.03 -2.21
N GLU A 13 -2.56 16.93 -1.13
CA GLU A 13 -2.75 17.77 0.05
C GLU A 13 -2.55 19.26 -0.28
N GLU A 14 -1.57 19.60 -1.12
CA GLU A 14 -1.35 20.98 -1.61
C GLU A 14 -2.48 21.47 -2.50
N LEU A 15 -2.96 20.65 -3.44
CA LEU A 15 -4.00 21.06 -4.40
C LEU A 15 -5.37 21.26 -3.75
N TYR A 16 -5.70 20.43 -2.76
CA TYR A 16 -7.03 20.39 -2.14
C TYR A 16 -7.05 20.93 -0.71
N ASN A 17 -5.91 21.35 -0.17
CA ASN A 17 -5.73 21.87 1.19
C ASN A 17 -6.35 20.94 2.28
N ASN A 18 -6.28 19.63 2.05
CA ASN A 18 -6.87 18.61 2.91
C ASN A 18 -5.81 17.57 3.23
N LYS A 19 -5.61 17.25 4.51
CA LYS A 19 -4.70 16.19 4.93
C LYS A 19 -5.28 14.82 4.63
N LEU A 20 -4.48 13.95 4.05
CA LEU A 20 -4.82 12.56 3.80
C LEU A 20 -4.35 11.68 4.95
N ASP A 21 -5.08 10.60 5.17
CA ASP A 21 -4.68 9.56 6.11
C ASP A 21 -3.37 8.87 5.67
N PRO A 22 -2.69 8.15 6.58
CA PRO A 22 -1.49 7.38 6.25
C PRO A 22 -1.83 6.29 5.24
N THR A 23 -0.99 6.13 4.21
CA THR A 23 -1.21 5.08 3.20
C THR A 23 -0.86 3.70 3.77
N GLU A 24 -1.76 2.73 3.62
CA GLU A 24 -1.51 1.32 3.94
C GLU A 24 -0.78 0.60 2.80
N PHE A 25 0.40 0.07 3.09
CA PHE A 25 1.19 -0.78 2.19
C PHE A 25 1.04 -2.25 2.56
N ASN A 26 0.47 -3.03 1.65
CA ASN A 26 0.39 -4.48 1.76
C ASN A 26 1.70 -5.14 1.32
N VAL A 27 2.23 -6.02 2.15
CA VAL A 27 3.51 -6.71 1.97
C VAL A 27 3.31 -8.20 2.24
N GLU A 28 3.88 -9.09 1.42
CA GLU A 28 3.87 -10.55 1.67
C GLU A 28 5.11 -11.06 2.43
N ASN A 29 6.18 -10.25 2.45
CA ASN A 29 7.44 -10.62 3.08
C ASN A 29 7.45 -10.28 4.58
N LYS A 30 7.20 -11.30 5.42
CA LYS A 30 7.28 -11.18 6.88
C LYS A 30 8.65 -10.70 7.38
N GLY A 31 9.74 -11.16 6.77
CA GLY A 31 11.10 -10.74 7.12
C GLY A 31 11.35 -9.25 6.89
N LEU A 32 10.68 -8.61 5.92
CA LEU A 32 10.73 -7.17 5.74
C LEU A 32 10.03 -6.43 6.89
N ILE A 33 8.86 -6.91 7.31
CA ILE A 33 8.12 -6.33 8.44
C ILE A 33 8.93 -6.47 9.73
N ASP A 34 9.52 -7.64 9.96
CA ASP A 34 10.36 -7.89 11.13
C ASP A 34 11.58 -6.96 11.13
N LYS A 35 12.19 -6.70 9.97
CA LYS A 35 13.29 -5.73 9.82
C LYS A 35 12.85 -4.29 10.10
N ILE A 36 11.68 -3.87 9.62
CA ILE A 36 11.13 -2.53 9.88
C ILE A 36 10.84 -2.35 11.38
N ASN A 37 10.26 -3.37 12.03
CA ASN A 37 9.89 -3.32 13.45
C ASN A 37 11.10 -3.44 14.40
N ASN A 38 12.06 -4.32 14.08
CA ASN A 38 13.19 -4.68 14.95
C ASN A 38 14.54 -4.18 14.43
N PHE A 39 14.55 -3.07 13.67
CA PHE A 39 15.79 -2.51 13.14
C PHE A 39 16.82 -2.25 14.27
N GLY A 40 18.04 -2.76 14.11
CA GLY A 40 19.16 -2.51 15.04
C GLY A 40 19.36 -3.50 16.18
N SER A 41 18.54 -4.55 16.33
CA SER A 41 18.68 -5.55 17.42
C SER A 41 19.91 -6.45 17.32
N ASN A 42 20.69 -6.35 16.24
CA ASN A 42 21.93 -7.10 16.03
C ASN A 42 23.04 -6.15 15.58
N SER A 43 24.16 -6.10 16.32
CA SER A 43 25.24 -5.12 16.06
C SER A 43 25.86 -5.29 14.66
N LYS A 44 25.76 -6.48 14.06
CA LYS A 44 26.23 -6.81 12.71
C LYS A 44 25.38 -6.22 11.57
N THR A 45 24.13 -5.83 11.83
CA THR A 45 23.21 -5.26 10.82
C THR A 45 23.01 -3.75 10.95
N LYS A 46 23.70 -3.08 11.88
CA LYS A 46 23.56 -1.65 12.18
C LYS A 46 23.88 -0.74 10.97
N HIS A 47 24.70 -1.22 10.04
CA HIS A 47 25.11 -0.49 8.83
C HIS A 47 24.23 -0.78 7.60
N LEU A 48 23.24 -1.68 7.68
CA LEU A 48 22.88 -2.49 6.52
C LEU A 48 21.61 -2.13 5.75
N ASP A 49 20.83 -1.11 6.10
CA ASP A 49 19.78 -0.69 5.15
C ASP A 49 19.21 0.72 5.41
N ILE A 50 19.68 1.71 4.62
CA ILE A 50 19.13 3.08 4.62
C ILE A 50 17.63 3.07 4.30
N LYS A 51 17.17 2.17 3.41
CA LYS A 51 15.76 2.10 3.04
C LYS A 51 14.92 1.56 4.18
N THR A 52 15.37 0.51 4.87
CA THR A 52 14.64 -0.01 6.02
C THR A 52 14.58 1.02 7.16
N LYS A 53 15.66 1.77 7.41
CA LYS A 53 15.65 2.87 8.38
C LYS A 53 14.61 3.94 8.01
N TRP A 54 14.62 4.38 6.75
CA TRP A 54 13.66 5.37 6.27
C TRP A 54 12.20 4.88 6.37
N LEU A 55 11.91 3.64 5.97
CA LEU A 55 10.58 3.04 6.11
C LEU A 55 10.14 2.93 7.58
N ARG A 56 11.06 2.63 8.49
CA ARG A 56 10.78 2.64 9.93
C ARG A 56 10.44 4.06 10.41
N ASP A 57 11.21 5.06 10.00
CA ASP A 57 10.97 6.46 10.39
C ASP A 57 9.59 6.93 9.90
N LEU A 58 9.22 6.63 8.65
CA LEU A 58 7.89 6.93 8.10
C LEU A 58 6.77 6.25 8.89
N LYS A 59 6.94 4.97 9.25
CA LYS A 59 5.97 4.24 10.06
C LYS A 59 5.84 4.84 11.46
N LEU A 60 6.95 5.21 12.10
CA LEU A 60 6.96 5.82 13.44
C LEU A 60 6.28 7.20 13.45
N LYS A 61 6.42 7.97 12.36
CA LYS A 61 5.71 9.25 12.17
C LYS A 61 4.24 9.08 11.77
N ASN A 62 3.76 7.85 11.63
CA ASN A 62 2.43 7.53 11.12
C ASN A 62 2.19 8.15 9.72
N GLU A 63 3.23 8.24 8.88
CA GLU A 63 3.09 8.67 7.48
C GLU A 63 2.63 7.52 6.59
N ILE A 64 2.99 6.28 6.97
CA ILE A 64 2.59 5.04 6.32
C ILE A 64 2.20 3.98 7.35
N THR A 65 1.35 3.04 6.95
CA THR A 65 1.14 1.78 7.66
C THR A 65 1.60 0.62 6.78
N VAL A 66 2.08 -0.46 7.40
CA VAL A 66 2.57 -1.65 6.67
C VAL A 66 1.86 -2.87 7.22
N LYS A 67 1.22 -3.64 6.34
CA LYS A 67 0.39 -4.80 6.68
C LYS A 67 0.87 -6.05 5.97
N LEU A 68 1.02 -7.12 6.74
CA LEU A 68 1.32 -8.45 6.18
C LEU A 68 0.06 -9.01 5.52
N VAL A 69 0.17 -9.42 4.26
CA VAL A 69 -0.90 -10.14 3.54
C VAL A 69 -0.36 -11.49 3.03
N PRO A 70 -1.18 -12.55 3.01
CA PRO A 70 -0.82 -13.79 2.34
C PRO A 70 -0.55 -13.56 0.84
N SER A 71 0.36 -14.33 0.24
CA SER A 71 0.67 -14.25 -1.19
C SER A 71 -0.56 -14.41 -2.08
N ASP A 72 -1.51 -15.28 -1.71
CA ASP A 72 -2.77 -15.46 -2.46
C ASP A 72 -3.66 -14.21 -2.49
N ASN A 73 -3.43 -13.28 -1.55
CA ASN A 73 -4.13 -12.00 -1.45
C ASN A 73 -3.31 -10.82 -1.96
N MET A 74 -2.08 -11.06 -2.46
CA MET A 74 -1.20 -10.01 -2.96
C MET A 74 -1.59 -9.61 -4.39
N ILE A 75 -2.57 -8.72 -4.52
CA ILE A 75 -3.14 -8.29 -5.82
C ILE A 75 -2.05 -7.75 -6.77
N ALA A 76 -1.01 -7.10 -6.23
CA ALA A 76 0.09 -6.54 -7.01
C ALA A 76 0.92 -7.61 -7.74
N ASP A 77 0.83 -8.89 -7.37
CA ASP A 77 1.49 -9.97 -8.09
C ASP A 77 0.98 -10.11 -9.53
N ALA A 78 -0.28 -9.74 -9.77
CA ALA A 78 -0.86 -9.69 -11.11
C ALA A 78 -0.21 -8.62 -12.02
N LEU A 79 0.60 -7.72 -11.46
CA LEU A 79 1.30 -6.66 -12.18
C LEU A 79 2.82 -6.80 -12.14
N THR A 80 3.35 -7.58 -11.19
CA THR A 80 4.80 -7.67 -10.94
C THR A 80 5.39 -9.05 -11.26
N LYS A 81 4.56 -10.10 -11.37
CA LYS A 81 4.96 -11.48 -11.67
C LYS A 81 4.28 -11.98 -12.94
N SER A 82 4.73 -13.14 -13.45
CA SER A 82 4.03 -13.86 -14.52
C SER A 82 2.61 -14.21 -14.05
N SER A 83 1.63 -13.54 -14.66
CA SER A 83 0.27 -13.57 -14.15
C SER A 83 -0.48 -14.80 -14.61
N ASN A 84 -1.05 -15.54 -13.66
CA ASN A 84 -2.01 -16.61 -13.95
C ASN A 84 -3.44 -16.04 -13.99
N SER A 85 -4.36 -16.85 -14.53
CA SER A 85 -5.79 -16.46 -14.66
C SER A 85 -6.40 -16.02 -13.33
N GLU A 86 -6.00 -16.62 -12.23
CA GLU A 86 -6.54 -16.34 -10.90
C GLU A 86 -6.08 -14.98 -10.35
N SER A 87 -4.80 -14.66 -10.50
CA SER A 87 -4.26 -13.32 -10.15
C SER A 87 -4.93 -12.20 -10.95
N LEU A 88 -5.18 -12.42 -12.25
CA LEU A 88 -5.90 -11.44 -13.08
C LEU A 88 -7.37 -11.29 -12.68
N LYS A 89 -8.05 -12.40 -12.36
CA LYS A 89 -9.43 -12.36 -11.85
C LYS A 89 -9.51 -11.57 -10.54
N ARG A 90 -8.58 -11.78 -9.61
CA ARG A 90 -8.48 -11.01 -8.36
C ARG A 90 -8.27 -9.52 -8.61
N LEU A 91 -7.32 -9.18 -9.49
CA LEU A 91 -7.08 -7.78 -9.88
C LEU A 91 -8.33 -7.12 -10.46
N LYS A 92 -9.01 -7.80 -11.40
CA LYS A 92 -10.28 -7.33 -11.98
C LYS A 92 -11.34 -7.09 -10.91
N ALA A 93 -11.53 -8.05 -10.01
CA ALA A 93 -12.56 -7.97 -8.99
C ALA A 93 -12.29 -6.88 -7.93
N ARG A 94 -11.02 -6.55 -7.66
CA ARG A 94 -10.67 -5.62 -6.57
C ARG A 94 -10.41 -4.19 -7.04
N CYS A 95 -9.88 -4.00 -8.23
CA CYS A 95 -9.44 -2.69 -8.72
C CYS A 95 -10.27 -2.14 -9.88
N PHE A 96 -11.03 -2.99 -10.58
CA PHE A 96 -11.74 -2.60 -11.80
C PHE A 96 -13.27 -2.85 -11.72
N LEU A 97 -13.80 -3.21 -10.55
CA LEU A 97 -15.23 -3.35 -10.34
C LEU A 97 -15.83 -1.95 -10.11
N VAL A 98 -16.42 -1.39 -11.16
CA VAL A 98 -17.20 -0.14 -11.09
C VAL A 98 -18.64 -0.51 -10.79
N SER A 99 -19.10 -0.22 -9.57
CA SER A 99 -20.52 -0.27 -9.24
C SER A 99 -21.19 0.97 -9.83
N VAL A 100 -21.95 0.81 -10.91
CA VAL A 100 -22.79 1.88 -11.43
C VAL A 100 -24.00 2.00 -10.50
N ILE A 101 -24.02 3.05 -9.68
CA ILE A 101 -25.18 3.38 -8.84
C ILE A 101 -26.16 4.15 -9.74
N PHE A 102 -27.22 3.48 -10.19
CA PHE A 102 -28.35 4.16 -10.82
C PHE A 102 -29.18 4.83 -9.71
N SER A 103 -29.13 6.15 -9.66
CA SER A 103 -30.08 6.92 -8.85
C SER A 103 -31.39 6.99 -9.63
N SER A 104 -32.34 6.09 -9.32
CA SER A 104 -33.69 6.20 -9.87
C SER A 104 -34.40 7.34 -9.17
N ASN A 105 -34.36 8.55 -9.73
CA ASN A 105 -35.38 9.56 -9.43
C ASN A 105 -36.68 9.09 -10.09
N GLY A 106 -37.41 8.22 -9.38
CA GLY A 106 -38.79 7.87 -9.70
C GLY A 106 -39.70 9.05 -9.42
N GLY A 107 -39.60 10.10 -10.25
CA GLY A 107 -40.65 11.11 -10.41
C GLY A 107 -41.61 10.61 -11.48
N GLY A 108 -42.69 9.96 -11.05
CA GLY A 108 -43.81 9.57 -11.89
C GLY A 108 -45.09 10.16 -11.33
N CYS A 109 -45.57 11.20 -12.01
CA CYS A 109 -46.91 11.81 -12.07
C CYS A 109 -47.74 11.93 -10.78
#